data_AF-A0A060SYU9-F1
#
_entry.id   AF-A0A060SYU9-F1
#
_cell.length_a   1.000
_cell.length_b   1.000
_cell.length_c   1.000
_cell.angle_alpha   90.00
_cell.angle_beta   90.00
_cell.angle_gamma   90.00
#
_symmetry.space_group_name_H-M   'P 1'
#
loop_
_entity.id
_entity.type
_entity.pdbx_description
1 polymer ?
#
loop_
_entity_poly.entity_id
_entity_poly.type
_entity_poly.pdbx_seq_one_letter_code
_entity_poly.pdbx_strand_id
1 'polypeptide(L)'
;MLPNRFPELEDALPEGANEFQLIHLKTKLRKCRRLVYKKPKSKGTQEYDRVTPHLFILAYEGLAVFAMEAFLYEGQDDSVTTLFVSKADTTGHYYGSASLSIARVTRALIRVLLRYYAQPADKVRVCLFAKAENQYLFPLSSKNPKKHVQSDASLVKWWLRVLDPLKDEFGSLTKARLQIPGADSKAIEAFFPRPSTMDWSVGDVFSDNGNIAAVKCIPRFPDDPKVRFLDYLVSERRALKTPREQFWIELQARQEFRLGSVVGIIGIEGTLPSRNEQLRASVAEPHEVRYRKLKTLREALVSCDYSTIESAKDAHDFLTERITTPFSILTIKGKHRAQQKRPADAAVAAPINTLSGGMVRKKAKKTSS
;
A
#
# COMPACT_ATOMS: atom_id res chain seq x y z
N MET A 1 15.86 22.32 -18.73
CA MET A 1 14.93 21.21 -18.42
C MET A 1 15.56 20.40 -17.30
N LEU A 2 14.92 20.32 -16.13
CA LEU A 2 15.45 19.51 -15.02
C LEU A 2 15.05 18.05 -15.26
N PRO A 3 16.01 17.11 -15.21
CA PRO A 3 15.82 15.73 -15.67
C PRO A 3 14.73 15.00 -14.87
N ASN A 4 14.05 14.10 -15.59
CA ASN A 4 12.94 13.24 -15.15
C ASN A 4 13.13 12.71 -13.73
N ARG A 5 12.29 13.18 -12.80
CA ARG A 5 12.45 12.86 -11.38
C ARG A 5 12.18 11.40 -11.04
N PHE A 6 11.32 10.70 -11.80
CA PHE A 6 10.87 9.33 -11.47
C PHE A 6 10.68 8.47 -12.73
N PRO A 7 11.76 7.92 -13.34
CA PRO A 7 11.65 7.05 -14.50
C PRO A 7 10.74 5.83 -14.26
N GLU A 8 10.63 5.37 -13.00
CA GLU A 8 9.74 4.27 -12.61
C GLU A 8 8.27 4.55 -12.93
N LEU A 9 7.84 5.81 -12.88
CA LEU A 9 6.47 6.19 -13.21
C LEU A 9 6.25 6.23 -14.72
N GLU A 10 7.23 6.69 -15.51
CA GLU A 10 7.16 6.62 -16.98
C GLU A 10 6.95 5.17 -17.41
N ASP A 11 7.71 4.25 -16.82
CA ASP A 11 7.62 2.82 -17.11
C ASP A 11 6.31 2.19 -16.57
N ALA A 12 5.64 2.80 -15.60
CA ALA A 12 4.39 2.28 -15.03
C ALA A 12 3.13 2.80 -15.74
N LEU A 13 3.20 3.99 -16.32
CA LEU A 13 2.09 4.67 -16.97
C LEU A 13 1.96 4.25 -18.44
N PRO A 14 0.73 4.09 -18.95
CA PRO A 14 0.51 3.68 -20.32
C PRO A 14 1.05 4.72 -21.30
N GLU A 15 1.60 4.25 -22.43
CA GLU A 15 1.94 5.12 -23.55
C GLU A 15 0.67 5.70 -24.18
N GLY A 16 0.70 6.98 -24.51
CA GLY A 16 -0.44 7.70 -25.09
C GLY A 16 -0.08 9.11 -25.54
N ALA A 17 -1.04 9.77 -26.17
CA ALA A 17 -0.88 11.15 -26.65
C ALA A 17 -0.79 12.16 -25.49
N ASN A 18 -1.61 11.96 -24.45
CA ASN A 18 -1.71 12.88 -23.33
C ASN A 18 -0.82 12.46 -22.17
N GLU A 19 -0.30 13.46 -21.46
CA GLU A 19 0.59 13.29 -20.32
C GLU A 19 -0.19 13.19 -19.01
N PHE A 20 0.42 12.55 -18.02
CA PHE A 20 -0.08 12.53 -16.66
C PHE A 20 0.53 13.69 -15.87
N GLN A 21 -0.19 14.17 -14.88
CA GLN A 21 0.33 15.08 -13.87
C GLN A 21 0.45 14.34 -12.54
N LEU A 22 1.65 14.31 -11.96
CA LEU A 22 1.87 13.84 -10.61
C LEU A 22 2.06 15.04 -9.69
N ILE A 23 1.10 15.26 -8.81
CA ILE A 23 1.29 16.12 -7.65
C ILE A 23 1.99 15.30 -6.57
N HIS A 24 3.22 15.67 -6.20
CA HIS A 24 3.96 15.09 -5.10
C HIS A 24 4.21 16.17 -4.05
N LEU A 25 3.79 15.90 -2.81
CA LEU A 25 4.17 16.66 -1.64
C LEU A 25 4.99 15.79 -0.70
N LYS A 26 6.19 16.25 -0.37
CA LYS A 26 7.05 15.73 0.69
C LYS A 26 7.23 16.81 1.75
N THR A 27 7.19 16.46 3.03
CA THR A 27 7.52 17.45 4.07
C THR A 27 9.00 17.49 4.39
N LYS A 28 9.41 18.52 5.12
CA LYS A 28 10.66 18.46 5.91
C LYS A 28 10.60 17.31 6.91
N LEU A 29 11.75 16.74 7.23
CA LEU A 29 11.89 15.75 8.29
C LEU A 29 11.42 16.34 9.64
N ARG A 30 10.61 15.61 10.39
CA ARG A 30 10.02 16.08 11.66
C ARG A 30 10.20 15.07 12.76
N LYS A 31 10.38 15.55 13.99
CA LYS A 31 10.33 14.69 15.18
C LYS A 31 8.90 14.17 15.39
N CYS A 32 8.79 12.91 15.79
CA CYS A 32 7.54 12.27 16.16
C CYS A 32 7.75 11.35 17.38
N ARG A 33 6.65 10.89 17.99
CA ARG A 33 6.74 9.88 19.06
C ARG A 33 7.33 8.60 18.47
N ARG A 34 8.08 7.84 19.28
CA ARG A 34 8.62 6.56 18.82
C ARG A 34 7.51 5.63 18.33
N LEU A 35 7.78 4.92 17.25
CA LEU A 35 6.84 3.93 16.71
C LEU A 35 6.58 2.81 17.71
N VAL A 36 7.61 2.36 18.43
CA VAL A 36 7.50 1.33 19.46
C VAL A 36 7.94 1.87 20.81
N TYR A 37 7.38 1.32 21.88
CA TYR A 37 7.81 1.66 23.22
C TYR A 37 9.20 1.09 23.49
N LYS A 38 10.18 1.96 23.72
CA LYS A 38 11.46 1.61 24.36
C LYS A 38 11.49 2.22 25.76
N LYS A 39 12.03 1.50 26.74
CA LYS A 39 12.23 2.04 28.08
C LYS A 39 13.28 3.15 27.99
N PRO A 40 13.03 4.36 28.54
CA PRO A 40 14.04 5.43 28.53
C PRO A 40 15.33 4.98 29.20
N LYS A 41 16.48 5.30 28.61
CA LYS A 41 17.81 4.98 29.16
C LYS A 41 18.10 5.73 30.47
N SER A 42 17.55 6.94 30.60
CA SER A 42 17.71 7.84 31.76
C SER A 42 16.41 8.60 32.03
N LYS A 43 16.19 9.01 33.28
CA LYS A 43 15.08 9.92 33.63
C LYS A 43 15.27 11.25 32.90
N GLY A 44 14.26 11.69 32.15
CA GLY A 44 14.24 13.00 31.49
C GLY A 44 14.66 13.03 30.02
N THR A 45 15.24 11.97 29.47
CA THR A 45 15.58 11.92 28.03
C THR A 45 14.34 11.50 27.22
N GLN A 46 13.79 12.42 26.43
CA GLN A 46 12.72 12.13 25.49
C GLN A 46 13.32 11.59 24.18
N GLU A 47 13.30 10.26 24.02
CA GLU A 47 13.62 9.62 22.74
C GLU A 47 12.47 9.84 21.74
N TYR A 48 12.82 10.11 20.49
CA TYR A 48 11.88 10.40 19.41
C TYR A 48 12.34 9.73 18.13
N ASP A 49 11.39 9.33 17.29
CA ASP A 49 11.72 8.94 15.92
C ASP A 49 11.51 10.16 15.02
N ARG A 50 11.95 10.08 13.76
CA ARG A 50 11.71 11.12 12.77
C ARG A 50 10.75 10.61 11.72
N VAL A 51 9.96 11.50 11.12
CA VAL A 51 8.99 11.15 10.09
C VAL A 51 8.97 12.18 8.97
N THR A 52 8.85 11.67 7.76
CA THR A 52 8.57 12.43 6.54
C THR A 52 7.29 11.89 5.90
N PRO A 53 6.17 12.61 6.03
CA PRO A 53 4.96 12.35 5.25
C PRO A 53 5.14 12.66 3.75
N HIS A 54 4.55 11.81 2.92
CA HIS A 54 4.45 11.93 1.48
C HIS A 54 2.98 11.80 1.05
N LEU A 55 2.53 12.70 0.18
CA LEU A 55 1.24 12.61 -0.50
C LEU A 55 1.49 12.68 -2.02
N PHE A 56 0.97 11.69 -2.73
CA PHE A 56 0.98 11.61 -4.19
C PHE A 56 -0.46 11.71 -4.69
N ILE A 57 -0.71 12.53 -5.70
CA ILE A 57 -1.97 12.57 -6.44
C ILE A 57 -1.61 12.51 -7.93
N LEU A 58 -2.00 11.43 -8.59
CA LEU A 58 -1.88 11.27 -10.02
C LEU A 58 -3.17 11.78 -10.68
N ALA A 59 -3.00 12.65 -11.66
CA ALA A 59 -4.07 13.20 -12.48
C ALA A 59 -3.83 12.92 -13.97
N TYR A 60 -4.93 12.84 -14.72
CA TYR A 60 -4.96 12.69 -16.16
C TYR A 60 -6.04 13.61 -16.71
N GLU A 61 -5.69 14.46 -17.68
CA GLU A 61 -6.62 15.44 -18.29
C GLU A 61 -7.38 16.31 -17.27
N GLY A 62 -6.69 16.76 -16.22
CA GLY A 62 -7.30 17.60 -15.18
C GLY A 62 -8.23 16.85 -14.22
N LEU A 63 -8.16 15.51 -14.18
CA LEU A 63 -8.93 14.69 -13.25
C LEU A 63 -7.98 13.89 -12.36
N ALA A 64 -8.12 14.00 -11.03
CA ALA A 64 -7.42 13.12 -10.12
C ALA A 64 -7.90 11.67 -10.33
N VAL A 65 -7.00 10.75 -10.62
CA VAL A 65 -7.32 9.33 -10.90
C VAL A 65 -6.89 8.39 -9.77
N PHE A 66 -5.81 8.74 -9.07
CA PHE A 66 -5.22 7.93 -8.00
C PHE A 66 -4.52 8.82 -6.98
N ALA A 67 -4.54 8.45 -5.71
CA ALA A 67 -3.72 9.08 -4.68
C ALA A 67 -3.14 8.04 -3.72
N MET A 68 -1.96 8.35 -3.18
CA MET A 68 -1.28 7.54 -2.17
C MET A 68 -0.71 8.43 -1.07
N GLU A 69 -1.03 8.11 0.18
CA GLU A 69 -0.43 8.68 1.37
C GLU A 69 0.53 7.67 1.99
N ALA A 70 1.76 8.10 2.25
CA ALA A 70 2.79 7.28 2.87
C ALA A 70 3.63 8.08 3.87
N PHE A 71 4.25 7.37 4.81
CA PHE A 71 5.09 7.95 5.84
C PHE A 71 6.41 7.19 5.90
N LEU A 72 7.52 7.91 5.76
CA LEU A 72 8.85 7.38 6.02
C LEU A 72 9.25 7.73 7.44
N TYR A 73 9.39 6.72 8.30
CA TYR A 73 9.88 6.86 9.65
C TYR A 73 11.34 6.43 9.74
N GLU A 74 12.13 7.18 10.47
CA GLU A 74 13.54 6.90 10.75
C GLU A 74 13.72 6.75 12.26
N GLY A 75 14.20 5.59 12.69
CA GLY A 75 14.62 5.37 14.06
C GLY A 75 15.79 6.28 14.42
N GLN A 76 15.83 6.78 15.66
CA GLN A 76 16.90 7.69 16.12
C GLN A 76 18.31 7.08 16.07
N ASP A 77 18.40 5.76 16.15
CA ASP A 77 19.62 4.96 16.19
C ASP A 77 19.94 4.31 14.83
N ASP A 78 19.28 4.76 13.75
CA ASP A 78 19.37 4.21 12.39
C ASP A 78 19.17 2.67 12.33
N SER A 79 18.53 2.10 13.36
CA SER A 79 18.27 0.67 13.46
C SER A 79 17.14 0.21 12.54
N VAL A 80 16.20 1.11 12.23
CA VAL A 80 15.07 0.80 11.36
C VAL A 80 14.57 2.04 10.62
N THR A 81 14.40 1.90 9.31
CA THR A 81 13.62 2.81 8.46
C THR A 81 12.32 2.10 8.08
N THR A 82 11.18 2.75 8.34
CA THR A 82 9.86 2.18 8.04
C THR A 82 9.11 3.04 7.04
N LEU A 83 8.86 2.48 5.86
CA LEU A 83 7.88 3.01 4.91
C LEU A 83 6.50 2.45 5.27
N PHE A 84 5.65 3.28 5.86
CA PHE A 84 4.25 2.96 6.11
C PHE A 84 3.39 3.49 4.98
N VAL A 85 2.73 2.60 4.22
CA VAL A 85 1.71 3.01 3.24
C VAL A 85 0.38 3.11 3.97
N SER A 86 -0.08 4.35 4.16
CA SER A 86 -1.26 4.69 4.97
C SER A 86 -2.55 4.47 4.19
N LYS A 87 -2.65 5.08 3.01
CA LYS A 87 -3.86 5.07 2.19
C LYS A 87 -3.48 5.02 0.72
N ALA A 88 -4.25 4.29 -0.06
CA ALA A 88 -4.23 4.34 -1.52
C ALA A 88 -5.68 4.30 -2.00
N ASP A 89 -6.06 5.19 -2.91
CA ASP A 89 -7.44 5.31 -3.36
C ASP A 89 -7.48 5.74 -4.84
N THR A 90 -8.61 5.47 -5.49
CA THR A 90 -8.88 5.84 -6.88
C THR A 90 -10.22 6.51 -6.99
N THR A 91 -10.40 7.34 -8.01
CA THR A 91 -11.69 7.99 -8.26
C THR A 91 -12.56 7.29 -9.30
N GLY A 92 -11.96 6.48 -10.18
CA GLY A 92 -12.63 5.93 -11.36
C GLY A 92 -12.76 6.92 -12.53
N HIS A 93 -12.12 8.09 -12.47
CA HIS A 93 -12.15 9.12 -13.52
C HIS A 93 -11.01 9.01 -14.54
N TYR A 94 -10.53 7.80 -14.83
CA TYR A 94 -9.56 7.59 -15.90
C TYR A 94 -10.28 7.24 -17.22
N TYR A 95 -10.15 8.11 -18.22
CA TYR A 95 -10.82 8.00 -19.53
C TYR A 95 -9.85 7.82 -20.71
N GLY A 96 -8.57 7.55 -20.42
CA GLY A 96 -7.58 7.30 -21.46
C GLY A 96 -7.86 6.02 -22.24
N SER A 97 -7.43 5.99 -23.52
CA SER A 97 -7.66 4.86 -24.43
C SER A 97 -6.89 3.59 -24.03
N ALA A 98 -5.73 3.75 -23.40
CA ALA A 98 -4.89 2.64 -22.93
C ALA A 98 -5.21 2.28 -21.48
N SER A 99 -5.22 1.00 -21.11
CA SER A 99 -5.52 0.59 -19.74
C SER A 99 -4.47 1.10 -18.74
N LEU A 100 -4.92 1.77 -17.68
CA LEU A 100 -4.08 2.20 -16.55
C LEU A 100 -4.03 1.14 -15.45
N SER A 101 -2.83 0.63 -15.14
CA SER A 101 -2.63 -0.32 -14.05
C SER A 101 -2.27 0.39 -12.74
N ILE A 102 -3.26 0.57 -11.87
CA ILE A 102 -3.03 1.20 -10.55
C ILE A 102 -2.00 0.41 -9.74
N ALA A 103 -1.98 -0.93 -9.81
CA ALA A 103 -0.99 -1.75 -9.13
C ALA A 103 0.45 -1.39 -9.53
N ARG A 104 0.68 -1.09 -10.82
CA ARG A 104 2.01 -0.71 -11.31
C ARG A 104 2.38 0.71 -10.92
N VAL A 105 1.42 1.64 -10.97
CA VAL A 105 1.62 3.00 -10.46
C VAL A 105 1.96 2.98 -8.98
N THR A 106 1.20 2.26 -8.15
CA THR A 106 1.48 2.12 -6.71
C THR A 106 2.85 1.49 -6.46
N ARG A 107 3.21 0.43 -7.21
CA ARG A 107 4.55 -0.18 -7.12
C ARG A 107 5.65 0.84 -7.47
N ALA A 108 5.49 1.58 -8.57
CA ALA A 108 6.45 2.60 -8.98
C ALA A 108 6.64 3.69 -7.92
N LEU A 109 5.56 4.16 -7.30
CA LEU A 109 5.66 5.14 -6.22
C LEU A 109 6.35 4.58 -4.98
N ILE A 110 6.12 3.31 -4.63
CA ILE A 110 6.86 2.65 -3.54
C ILE A 110 8.34 2.51 -3.90
N ARG A 111 8.68 2.14 -5.15
CA ARG A 111 10.08 2.13 -5.64
C ARG A 111 10.71 3.50 -5.51
N VAL A 112 10.00 4.55 -5.90
CA VAL A 112 10.45 5.94 -5.76
C VAL A 112 10.76 6.26 -4.29
N LEU A 113 9.87 5.90 -3.37
CA LEU A 113 10.10 6.10 -1.93
C LEU A 113 11.32 5.34 -1.42
N LEU A 114 11.51 4.08 -1.81
CA LEU A 114 12.64 3.26 -1.38
C LEU A 114 13.98 3.71 -1.97
N ARG A 115 14.00 4.08 -3.26
CA ARG A 115 15.22 4.47 -3.99
C ARG A 115 15.71 5.85 -3.62
N TYR A 116 14.79 6.82 -3.53
CA TYR A 116 15.13 8.24 -3.49
C TYR A 116 14.89 8.91 -2.14
N TYR A 117 14.10 8.31 -1.24
CA TYR A 117 13.69 8.98 -0.01
C TYR A 117 13.95 8.19 1.27
N ALA A 118 13.96 6.86 1.23
CA ALA A 118 14.25 6.04 2.39
C ALA A 118 15.73 6.14 2.78
N GLN A 119 15.98 6.47 4.05
CA GLN A 119 17.34 6.50 4.61
C GLN A 119 17.85 5.08 4.84
N PRO A 120 19.17 4.85 4.62
CA PRO A 120 19.80 3.58 4.96
C PRO A 120 19.68 3.35 6.47
N ALA A 121 19.51 2.08 6.83
CA ALA A 121 19.38 1.61 8.21
C ALA A 121 19.74 0.12 8.25
N ASP A 122 19.96 -0.44 9.44
CA ASP A 122 20.18 -1.88 9.60
C ASP A 122 19.01 -2.70 9.02
N LYS A 123 17.80 -2.15 9.12
CA LYS A 123 16.57 -2.73 8.58
C LYS A 123 15.74 -1.66 7.89
N VAL A 124 15.30 -1.96 6.68
CA VAL A 124 14.31 -1.16 5.96
C VAL A 124 13.08 -2.03 5.73
N ARG A 125 11.92 -1.51 6.07
CA ARG A 125 10.65 -2.23 5.93
C ARG A 125 9.58 -1.40 5.23
N VAL A 126 8.75 -2.09 4.47
CA VAL A 126 7.49 -1.55 3.95
C VAL A 126 6.35 -2.24 4.70
N CYS A 127 5.47 -1.47 5.31
CA CYS A 127 4.34 -1.98 6.08
C CYS A 127 3.05 -1.30 5.66
N LEU A 128 1.95 -2.06 5.68
CA LEU A 128 0.62 -1.51 5.44
C LEU A 128 -0.46 -2.35 6.13
N PHE A 129 -1.64 -1.75 6.22
CA PHE A 129 -2.86 -2.36 6.71
C PHE A 129 -3.90 -2.34 5.59
N ALA A 130 -4.19 -3.51 5.02
CA ALA A 130 -5.14 -3.69 3.94
C ALA A 130 -6.53 -3.99 4.49
N LYS A 131 -7.43 -3.02 4.37
CA LYS A 131 -8.88 -3.15 4.60
C LYS A 131 -9.57 -2.47 3.43
N ALA A 132 -10.67 -3.02 2.92
CA ALA A 132 -11.42 -2.36 1.86
C ALA A 132 -12.42 -1.38 2.48
N GLU A 133 -12.55 -0.23 1.84
CA GLU A 133 -13.56 0.78 2.14
C GLU A 133 -14.02 1.39 0.81
N ASN A 134 -15.23 1.95 0.79
CA ASN A 134 -15.77 2.61 -0.40
C ASN A 134 -14.89 3.78 -0.89
N GLN A 135 -14.21 4.45 0.05
CA GLN A 135 -13.32 5.58 -0.20
C GLN A 135 -12.42 5.85 1.02
N TYR A 136 -11.22 6.38 0.76
CA TYR A 136 -10.24 6.78 1.76
C TYR A 136 -9.79 8.23 1.60
N LEU A 137 -9.48 8.63 0.37
CA LEU A 137 -8.93 9.95 0.03
C LEU A 137 -9.85 10.76 -0.86
N PHE A 138 -10.78 10.10 -1.58
CA PHE A 138 -11.67 10.75 -2.54
C PHE A 138 -13.14 10.61 -2.11
N PRO A 139 -13.69 11.57 -1.35
CA PRO A 139 -15.07 11.53 -0.93
C PRO A 139 -16.05 11.42 -2.10
N LEU A 140 -17.11 10.64 -1.89
CA LEU A 140 -18.20 10.40 -2.84
C LEU A 140 -17.79 9.72 -4.15
N SER A 141 -16.52 9.38 -4.34
CA SER A 141 -16.04 8.64 -5.52
C SER A 141 -16.65 7.26 -5.68
N SER A 142 -17.19 6.68 -4.60
CA SER A 142 -17.98 5.43 -4.68
C SER A 142 -19.31 5.59 -5.42
N LYS A 143 -19.81 6.82 -5.59
CA LYS A 143 -20.98 7.11 -6.42
C LYS A 143 -20.65 7.11 -7.92
N ASN A 144 -19.38 7.24 -8.31
CA ASN A 144 -18.97 7.10 -9.69
C ASN A 144 -19.07 5.61 -10.09
N PRO A 145 -19.94 5.23 -11.05
CA PRO A 145 -20.12 3.83 -11.44
C PRO A 145 -18.87 3.20 -12.07
N LYS A 146 -17.90 4.01 -12.50
CA LYS A 146 -16.61 3.54 -13.04
C LYS A 146 -15.58 3.22 -11.94
N LYS A 147 -15.83 3.59 -10.68
CA LYS A 147 -14.95 3.22 -9.56
C LYS A 147 -15.17 1.75 -9.21
N HIS A 148 -14.11 0.96 -9.33
CA HIS A 148 -14.12 -0.44 -8.89
C HIS A 148 -13.64 -0.57 -7.44
N VAL A 149 -14.58 -0.71 -6.50
CA VAL A 149 -14.27 -1.00 -5.09
C VAL A 149 -13.93 -2.48 -4.94
N GLN A 150 -12.72 -2.77 -4.43
CA GLN A 150 -12.29 -4.15 -4.18
C GLN A 150 -13.00 -4.74 -2.97
N SER A 151 -13.26 -6.05 -2.97
CA SER A 151 -13.55 -6.75 -1.72
C SER A 151 -12.31 -6.82 -0.84
N ASP A 152 -12.51 -6.94 0.47
CA ASP A 152 -11.46 -7.11 1.48
C ASP A 152 -10.38 -8.15 1.06
N ALA A 153 -10.81 -9.35 0.72
CA ALA A 153 -9.91 -10.42 0.30
C ALA A 153 -9.16 -10.10 -1.02
N SER A 154 -9.84 -9.47 -1.97
CA SER A 154 -9.24 -9.07 -3.25
C SER A 154 -8.21 -7.96 -3.07
N LEU A 155 -8.44 -7.05 -2.13
CA LEU A 155 -7.51 -5.98 -1.79
C LEU A 155 -6.23 -6.53 -1.13
N VAL A 156 -6.34 -7.51 -0.23
CA VAL A 156 -5.16 -8.19 0.32
C VAL A 156 -4.33 -8.83 -0.79
N LYS A 157 -4.96 -9.61 -1.68
CA LYS A 157 -4.28 -10.20 -2.86
C LYS A 157 -3.69 -9.14 -3.78
N TRP A 158 -4.36 -8.00 -3.95
CA TRP A 158 -3.87 -6.89 -4.76
C TRP A 158 -2.58 -6.30 -4.17
N TRP A 159 -2.54 -6.03 -2.87
CA TRP A 159 -1.33 -5.52 -2.21
C TRP A 159 -0.16 -6.50 -2.25
N LEU A 160 -0.41 -7.80 -2.05
CA LEU A 160 0.64 -8.81 -2.20
C LEU A 160 1.24 -8.78 -3.62
N ARG A 161 0.41 -8.67 -4.66
CA ARG A 161 0.89 -8.50 -6.05
C ARG A 161 1.63 -7.18 -6.30
N VAL A 162 1.29 -6.11 -5.58
CA VAL A 162 2.02 -4.84 -5.66
C VAL A 162 3.42 -5.00 -5.07
N LEU A 163 3.51 -5.59 -3.87
CA LEU A 163 4.74 -5.69 -3.09
C LEU A 163 5.68 -6.81 -3.56
N ASP A 164 5.16 -7.92 -4.09
CA ASP A 164 5.97 -9.09 -4.44
C ASP A 164 7.14 -8.74 -5.39
N PRO A 165 6.96 -7.97 -6.47
CA PRO A 165 8.08 -7.61 -7.35
C PRO A 165 8.96 -6.46 -6.83
N LEU A 166 8.81 -6.08 -5.55
CA LEU A 166 9.74 -5.18 -4.88
C LEU A 166 10.93 -5.91 -4.29
N LYS A 167 11.03 -7.25 -4.42
CA LYS A 167 12.21 -8.02 -3.98
C LYS A 167 13.50 -7.41 -4.51
N ASP A 168 13.49 -7.02 -5.77
CA ASP A 168 14.65 -6.46 -6.48
C ASP A 168 15.06 -5.05 -6.00
N GLU A 169 14.25 -4.42 -5.13
CA GLU A 169 14.57 -3.14 -4.49
C GLU A 169 15.40 -3.29 -3.22
N PHE A 170 15.52 -4.51 -2.70
CA PHE A 170 16.31 -4.82 -1.52
C PHE A 170 17.63 -5.48 -1.92
N GLY A 171 18.72 -5.10 -1.23
CA GLY A 171 20.01 -5.79 -1.38
C GLY A 171 19.95 -7.19 -0.77
N SER A 172 19.26 -7.31 0.36
CA SER A 172 18.88 -8.58 0.97
C SER A 172 17.48 -8.45 1.55
N LEU A 173 16.54 -9.30 1.11
CA LEU A 173 15.20 -9.38 1.66
C LEU A 173 15.19 -10.45 2.75
N THR A 174 14.85 -10.07 3.98
CA THR A 174 14.88 -10.98 5.14
C THR A 174 13.49 -11.47 5.55
N LYS A 175 12.43 -10.70 5.27
CA LYS A 175 11.06 -11.08 5.61
C LYS A 175 10.06 -10.63 4.55
N ALA A 176 9.10 -11.49 4.23
CA ALA A 176 7.85 -11.15 3.57
C ALA A 176 6.70 -11.84 4.31
N ARG A 177 5.82 -11.04 4.92
CA ARG A 177 4.88 -11.50 5.94
C ARG A 177 3.47 -10.99 5.71
N LEU A 178 2.50 -11.87 5.94
CA LEU A 178 1.07 -11.54 5.98
C LEU A 178 0.46 -12.10 7.26
N GLN A 179 -0.21 -11.23 8.01
CA GLN A 179 -1.05 -11.60 9.16
C GLN A 179 -2.49 -11.21 8.85
N ILE A 180 -3.41 -12.16 8.98
CA ILE A 180 -4.86 -11.91 8.98
C ILE A 180 -5.39 -12.32 10.36
N PRO A 181 -5.71 -11.36 11.24
CA PRO A 181 -6.23 -11.68 12.57
C PRO A 181 -7.49 -12.55 12.47
N GLY A 182 -7.52 -13.66 13.21
CA GLY A 182 -8.63 -14.62 13.21
C GLY A 182 -8.62 -15.67 12.10
N ALA A 183 -7.68 -15.63 11.16
CA ALA A 183 -7.50 -16.69 10.17
C ALA A 183 -6.40 -17.67 10.60
N ASP A 184 -6.58 -18.95 10.28
CA ASP A 184 -5.54 -19.96 10.45
C ASP A 184 -4.45 -19.84 9.35
N SER A 185 -3.29 -20.45 9.59
CA SER A 185 -2.13 -20.34 8.69
C SER A 185 -2.43 -20.82 7.26
N LYS A 186 -3.21 -21.90 7.08
CA LYS A 186 -3.52 -22.44 5.74
C LYS A 186 -4.43 -21.49 4.97
N ALA A 187 -5.41 -20.89 5.65
CA ALA A 187 -6.27 -19.87 5.05
C ALA A 187 -5.47 -18.64 4.61
N ILE A 188 -4.47 -18.22 5.40
CA ILE A 188 -3.59 -17.10 5.07
C ILE A 188 -2.70 -17.42 3.86
N GLU A 189 -2.12 -18.62 3.80
CA GLU A 189 -1.26 -19.07 2.69
C GLU A 189 -1.99 -19.09 1.32
N ALA A 190 -3.32 -19.23 1.33
CA ALA A 190 -4.13 -19.15 0.12
C ALA A 190 -4.16 -17.75 -0.52
N PHE A 191 -3.71 -16.71 0.19
CA PHE A 191 -3.58 -15.35 -0.34
C PHE A 191 -2.25 -15.11 -1.05
N PHE A 192 -1.23 -15.93 -0.80
CA PHE A 192 0.12 -15.69 -1.33
C PHE A 192 0.13 -15.70 -2.87
N PRO A 193 0.90 -14.81 -3.52
CA PRO A 193 1.03 -14.79 -4.96
C PRO A 193 1.51 -16.14 -5.51
N ARG A 194 1.03 -16.53 -6.69
CA ARG A 194 1.48 -17.73 -7.41
C ARG A 194 1.55 -17.42 -8.92
N PRO A 195 2.73 -17.47 -9.56
CA PRO A 195 4.06 -17.60 -8.95
C PRO A 195 4.39 -16.38 -8.07
N SER A 196 5.30 -16.56 -7.12
CA SER A 196 5.80 -15.50 -6.26
C SER A 196 7.31 -15.35 -6.44
N THR A 197 7.80 -14.11 -6.34
CA THR A 197 9.23 -13.82 -6.34
C THR A 197 9.82 -13.83 -4.92
N MET A 198 8.98 -13.70 -3.89
CA MET A 198 9.37 -13.64 -2.47
C MET A 198 8.96 -14.90 -1.70
N ASP A 199 9.68 -15.22 -0.64
CA ASP A 199 9.31 -16.30 0.28
C ASP A 199 8.30 -15.79 1.32
N TRP A 200 7.04 -15.65 0.92
CA TRP A 200 5.95 -15.23 1.80
C TRP A 200 5.69 -16.26 2.90
N SER A 201 5.52 -15.78 4.13
CA SER A 201 5.16 -16.60 5.28
C SER A 201 4.14 -15.92 6.19
N VAL A 202 3.42 -16.71 6.97
CA VAL A 202 2.40 -16.21 7.91
C VAL A 202 3.06 -15.43 9.05
N GLY A 203 2.42 -14.34 9.49
CA GLY A 203 2.85 -13.52 10.62
C GLY A 203 3.10 -12.06 10.25
N ASP A 204 3.92 -11.37 11.03
CA ASP A 204 4.27 -9.97 10.80
C ASP A 204 5.80 -9.77 10.82
N VAL A 205 6.24 -8.61 10.34
CA VAL A 205 7.67 -8.27 10.32
C VAL A 205 8.20 -7.77 11.67
N PHE A 206 7.33 -7.37 12.60
CA PHE A 206 7.65 -6.52 13.75
C PHE A 206 8.56 -7.19 14.79
N SER A 207 8.44 -8.50 14.99
CA SER A 207 9.36 -9.27 15.84
C SER A 207 9.36 -10.75 15.47
N ASP A 208 10.46 -11.44 15.71
CA ASP A 208 10.49 -12.92 15.66
C ASP A 208 10.20 -13.54 17.03
N ASN A 209 10.24 -12.74 18.11
CA ASN A 209 9.95 -13.19 19.46
C ASN A 209 8.46 -12.97 19.80
N GLY A 210 7.65 -14.02 19.79
CA GLY A 210 6.22 -13.95 20.13
C GLY A 210 5.92 -13.52 21.58
N ASN A 211 6.86 -13.76 22.49
CA ASN A 211 6.72 -13.45 23.92
C ASN A 211 7.07 -12.00 24.28
N ILE A 212 7.59 -11.22 23.32
CA ILE A 212 7.84 -9.80 23.58
C ILE A 212 6.50 -9.07 23.79
N ALA A 213 6.48 -8.15 24.76
CA ALA A 213 5.30 -7.31 24.99
C ALA A 213 4.94 -6.54 23.72
N ALA A 214 3.66 -6.58 23.31
CA ALA A 214 3.20 -6.02 22.05
C ALA A 214 3.57 -4.54 21.87
N VAL A 215 3.49 -3.74 22.93
CA VAL A 215 3.88 -2.32 22.89
C VAL A 215 5.34 -2.07 22.52
N LYS A 216 6.23 -3.05 22.72
CA LYS A 216 7.67 -2.95 22.41
C LYS A 216 8.01 -3.33 20.97
N CYS A 217 7.09 -3.94 20.23
CA CYS A 217 7.35 -4.37 18.85
C CYS A 217 6.33 -3.86 17.83
N ILE A 218 5.04 -3.75 18.19
CA ILE A 218 4.00 -3.30 17.26
C ILE A 218 4.09 -1.78 17.07
N PRO A 219 4.33 -1.29 15.84
CA PRO A 219 4.51 0.13 15.57
C PRO A 219 3.20 0.91 15.67
N ARG A 220 3.32 2.16 16.12
CA ARG A 220 2.22 3.12 16.26
C ARG A 220 2.10 4.04 15.05
N PHE A 221 1.30 3.63 14.08
CA PHE A 221 1.00 4.43 12.88
C PHE A 221 -0.27 5.29 13.05
N PRO A 222 -0.37 6.43 12.33
CA PRO A 222 -1.57 7.28 12.36
C PRO A 222 -2.78 6.54 11.80
N ASP A 223 -3.95 6.77 12.40
CA ASP A 223 -5.25 6.20 11.99
C ASP A 223 -5.27 4.66 11.84
N ASP A 224 -4.36 3.94 12.51
CA ASP A 224 -4.21 2.50 12.39
C ASP A 224 -4.96 1.74 13.50
N PRO A 225 -5.78 0.72 13.17
CA PRO A 225 -6.54 -0.05 14.16
C PRO A 225 -5.68 -0.74 15.23
N LYS A 226 -4.43 -1.10 14.91
CA LYS A 226 -3.49 -1.69 15.89
C LYS A 226 -3.20 -0.73 17.03
N VAL A 227 -3.13 0.57 16.75
CA VAL A 227 -2.81 1.60 17.75
C VAL A 227 -3.96 1.78 18.72
N ARG A 228 -5.21 1.78 18.22
CA ARG A 228 -6.40 1.83 19.08
C ARG A 228 -6.39 0.71 20.10
N PHE A 229 -6.03 -0.50 19.67
CA PHE A 229 -5.94 -1.64 20.61
C PHE A 229 -4.73 -1.53 21.56
N LEU A 230 -3.56 -1.05 21.09
CA LEU A 230 -2.44 -0.76 21.98
C LEU A 230 -2.79 0.28 23.05
N ASP A 231 -3.53 1.33 22.70
CA ASP A 231 -3.95 2.37 23.64
C ASP A 231 -4.99 1.82 24.65
N TYR A 232 -5.87 0.93 24.21
CA TYR A 232 -6.73 0.16 25.13
C TYR A 232 -5.91 -0.72 26.10
N LEU A 233 -4.86 -1.39 25.65
CA LEU A 233 -3.99 -2.14 26.56
C LEU A 233 -3.26 -1.24 27.57
N VAL A 234 -2.96 0.01 27.19
CA VAL A 234 -2.41 1.01 28.11
C VAL A 234 -3.44 1.41 29.17
N SER A 235 -4.69 1.71 28.78
CA SER A 235 -5.75 2.07 29.73
C SER A 235 -6.05 0.95 30.73
N GLU A 236 -6.00 -0.30 30.27
CA GLU A 236 -6.20 -1.50 31.10
C GLU A 236 -4.95 -1.91 31.91
N ARG A 237 -3.85 -1.13 31.85
CA ARG A 237 -2.57 -1.46 32.51
C ARG A 237 -2.00 -2.84 32.10
N ARG A 238 -2.34 -3.32 30.90
CA ARG A 238 -1.87 -4.58 30.28
C ARG A 238 -0.79 -4.40 29.22
N ALA A 239 -0.45 -3.16 28.87
CA ALA A 239 0.52 -2.80 27.84
C ALA A 239 1.85 -3.58 27.89
N LEU A 240 2.48 -3.68 29.06
CA LEU A 240 3.75 -4.40 29.24
C LEU A 240 3.59 -5.90 29.49
N LYS A 241 2.35 -6.37 29.71
CA LYS A 241 2.03 -7.75 30.08
C LYS A 241 1.50 -8.58 28.92
N THR A 242 0.96 -7.95 27.89
CA THR A 242 0.33 -8.63 26.75
C THR A 242 1.40 -9.00 25.73
N PRO A 243 1.70 -10.30 25.53
CA PRO A 243 2.65 -10.73 24.50
C PRO A 243 2.14 -10.42 23.09
N ARG A 244 3.03 -10.41 22.10
CA ARG A 244 2.68 -10.15 20.70
C ARG A 244 1.67 -11.16 20.15
N GLU A 245 1.83 -12.44 20.46
CA GLU A 245 0.89 -13.49 20.00
C GLU A 245 -0.51 -13.27 20.56
N GLN A 246 -0.62 -13.04 21.87
CA GLN A 246 -1.88 -12.71 22.52
C GLN A 246 -2.49 -11.42 21.96
N PHE A 247 -1.67 -10.43 21.62
CA PHE A 247 -2.14 -9.20 20.99
C PHE A 247 -2.87 -9.49 19.67
N TRP A 248 -2.34 -10.36 18.81
CA TRP A 248 -3.00 -10.69 17.55
C TRP A 248 -4.31 -11.47 17.75
N ILE A 249 -4.34 -12.36 18.74
CA ILE A 249 -5.57 -13.10 19.12
C ILE A 249 -6.63 -12.13 19.63
N GLU A 250 -6.29 -11.22 20.54
CA GLU A 250 -7.26 -10.26 21.09
C GLU A 250 -7.68 -9.18 20.08
N LEU A 251 -6.81 -8.82 19.13
CA LEU A 251 -7.10 -7.82 18.11
C LEU A 251 -8.30 -8.24 17.24
N GLN A 252 -8.46 -9.54 16.97
CA GLN A 252 -9.56 -10.07 16.15
C GLN A 252 -10.95 -9.73 16.72
N ALA A 253 -11.08 -9.57 18.05
CA ALA A 253 -12.35 -9.28 18.69
C ALA A 253 -12.78 -7.81 18.54
N ARG A 254 -11.92 -6.95 17.98
CA ARG A 254 -12.19 -5.52 17.80
C ARG A 254 -13.06 -5.27 16.57
N GLN A 255 -13.79 -4.16 16.60
CA GLN A 255 -14.83 -3.84 15.60
C GLN A 255 -14.30 -3.91 14.17
N GLU A 256 -13.07 -3.46 13.95
CA GLU A 256 -12.41 -3.44 12.65
C GLU A 256 -12.04 -4.83 12.10
N PHE A 257 -12.15 -5.87 12.93
CA PHE A 257 -11.76 -7.26 12.65
C PHE A 257 -12.90 -8.26 12.94
N ARG A 258 -14.12 -7.77 13.23
CA ARG A 258 -15.28 -8.63 13.50
C ARG A 258 -15.67 -9.47 12.27
N LEU A 259 -16.35 -10.58 12.56
CA LEU A 259 -16.80 -11.60 11.61
C LEU A 259 -17.39 -10.99 10.32
N GLY A 260 -16.79 -11.34 9.18
CA GLY A 260 -17.23 -10.94 7.83
C GLY A 260 -16.21 -10.12 7.05
N SER A 261 -15.26 -9.46 7.72
CA SER A 261 -14.21 -8.67 7.06
C SER A 261 -12.86 -9.38 7.04
N VAL A 262 -12.16 -9.32 5.91
CA VAL A 262 -10.80 -9.87 5.76
C VAL A 262 -9.80 -8.72 5.76
N VAL A 263 -8.98 -8.66 6.81
CA VAL A 263 -8.02 -7.58 7.02
C VAL A 263 -6.60 -8.12 6.99
N GLY A 264 -5.76 -7.58 6.11
CA GLY A 264 -4.36 -7.98 5.98
C GLY A 264 -3.40 -6.99 6.61
N ILE A 265 -2.54 -7.44 7.53
CA ILE A 265 -1.36 -6.72 7.95
C ILE A 265 -0.20 -7.28 7.15
N ILE A 266 0.36 -6.45 6.27
CA ILE A 266 1.37 -6.89 5.30
C ILE A 266 2.67 -6.15 5.58
N GLY A 267 3.78 -6.88 5.57
CA GLY A 267 5.10 -6.31 5.75
C GLY A 267 6.16 -7.04 4.96
N ILE A 268 7.09 -6.27 4.39
CA ILE A 268 8.36 -6.78 3.85
C ILE A 268 9.51 -6.06 4.55
N GLU A 269 10.61 -6.76 4.80
CA GLU A 269 11.79 -6.24 5.48
C GLU A 269 13.07 -6.73 4.80
N GLY A 270 14.08 -5.88 4.75
CA GLY A 270 15.39 -6.19 4.22
C GLY A 270 16.37 -5.04 4.42
N THR A 271 17.41 -4.99 3.61
CA THR A 271 18.36 -3.88 3.52
C THR A 271 18.27 -3.18 2.17
N LEU A 272 18.53 -1.88 2.13
CA LEU A 272 18.62 -1.16 0.86
C LEU A 272 19.98 -1.40 0.20
N PRO A 273 20.04 -1.57 -1.13
CA PRO A 273 21.30 -1.70 -1.85
C PRO A 273 22.06 -0.37 -1.88
N SER A 274 23.40 -0.44 -1.93
CA SER A 274 24.27 0.74 -1.92
C SER A 274 24.02 1.71 -3.09
N ARG A 275 23.52 1.20 -4.24
CA ARG A 275 23.13 2.03 -5.40
C ARG A 275 22.14 3.14 -5.04
N ASN A 276 21.32 2.96 -4.00
CA ASN A 276 20.33 3.94 -3.59
C ASN A 276 20.99 5.22 -3.03
N GLU A 277 22.22 5.15 -2.54
CA GLU A 277 22.95 6.34 -2.06
C GLU A 277 23.17 7.36 -3.19
N GLN A 278 23.64 6.88 -4.34
CA GLN A 278 23.82 7.70 -5.54
C GLN A 278 22.47 8.23 -6.06
N LEU A 279 21.43 7.39 -6.08
CA LEU A 279 20.09 7.80 -6.48
C LEU A 279 19.54 8.91 -5.58
N ARG A 280 19.69 8.80 -4.25
CA ARG A 280 19.29 9.85 -3.31
C ARG A 280 20.04 11.15 -3.54
N ALA A 281 21.35 11.09 -3.76
CA ALA A 281 22.17 12.26 -4.07
C ALA A 281 21.82 12.93 -5.40
N SER A 282 21.30 12.15 -6.38
CA SER A 282 20.93 12.66 -7.71
C SER A 282 19.63 13.46 -7.74
N VAL A 283 18.78 13.31 -6.72
CA VAL A 283 17.54 14.08 -6.61
C VAL A 283 17.92 15.49 -6.20
N ALA A 284 17.90 16.43 -7.16
CA ALA A 284 18.00 17.87 -6.90
C ALA A 284 17.16 18.24 -5.68
N GLU A 285 17.70 19.11 -4.79
CA GLU A 285 17.19 19.37 -3.44
C GLU A 285 15.70 19.07 -3.34
N PRO A 286 15.30 18.01 -2.61
CA PRO A 286 13.96 17.50 -2.70
C PRO A 286 12.97 18.64 -2.43
N HIS A 287 11.93 18.73 -3.26
CA HIS A 287 10.90 19.73 -3.05
C HIS A 287 10.24 19.44 -1.71
N GLU A 288 10.42 20.34 -0.75
CA GLU A 288 9.93 20.16 0.60
C GLU A 288 8.91 21.23 0.95
N VAL A 289 7.75 20.79 1.43
CA VAL A 289 6.73 21.67 1.98
C VAL A 289 6.69 21.61 3.50
N ARG A 290 6.21 22.69 4.13
CA ARG A 290 5.91 22.64 5.57
C ARG A 290 4.77 21.64 5.80
N TYR A 291 4.80 20.92 6.92
CA TYR A 291 3.74 19.96 7.27
C TYR A 291 2.33 20.59 7.26
N ARG A 292 2.19 21.85 7.70
CA ARG A 292 0.92 22.57 7.64
C ARG A 292 0.37 22.65 6.21
N LYS A 293 1.23 22.85 5.21
CA LYS A 293 0.83 22.90 3.79
C LYS A 293 0.33 21.55 3.30
N LEU A 294 1.05 20.46 3.60
CA LEU A 294 0.59 19.10 3.29
C LEU A 294 -0.74 18.80 3.98
N LYS A 295 -0.87 19.15 5.26
CA LYS A 295 -2.12 18.97 6.02
C LYS A 295 -3.29 19.70 5.36
N THR A 296 -3.12 20.98 5.02
CA THR A 296 -4.16 21.76 4.34
C THR A 296 -4.52 21.19 2.97
N LEU A 297 -3.56 20.74 2.16
CA LEU A 297 -3.88 20.13 0.86
C LEU A 297 -4.57 18.77 1.03
N ARG A 298 -4.16 17.98 2.02
CA ARG A 298 -4.84 16.73 2.35
C ARG A 298 -6.28 16.97 2.82
N GLU A 299 -6.50 17.98 3.66
CA GLU A 299 -7.85 18.38 4.12
C GLU A 299 -8.71 18.84 2.94
N ALA A 300 -8.15 19.64 2.03
CA ALA A 300 -8.79 20.01 0.78
C ALA A 300 -9.19 18.77 -0.05
N LEU A 301 -8.25 17.85 -0.29
CA LEU A 301 -8.46 16.62 -1.04
C LEU A 301 -9.66 15.83 -0.51
N VAL A 302 -9.74 15.66 0.82
CA VAL A 302 -10.80 14.90 1.49
C VAL A 302 -12.07 15.70 1.78
N SER A 303 -12.13 16.97 1.36
CA SER A 303 -13.33 17.81 1.45
C SER A 303 -14.07 17.97 0.10
N CYS A 304 -13.41 17.63 -1.00
CA CYS A 304 -13.97 17.74 -2.35
C CYS A 304 -14.94 16.61 -2.71
N ASP A 305 -15.75 16.82 -3.74
CA ASP A 305 -16.67 15.84 -4.32
C ASP A 305 -16.05 15.20 -5.58
N TYR A 306 -16.02 13.86 -5.63
CA TYR A 306 -15.52 13.08 -6.75
C TYR A 306 -16.60 12.15 -7.34
N SER A 307 -17.88 12.48 -7.18
CA SER A 307 -19.00 11.67 -7.66
C SER A 307 -19.24 11.79 -9.17
N THR A 308 -19.03 12.97 -9.75
CA THR A 308 -19.18 13.25 -11.19
C THR A 308 -17.88 13.78 -11.79
N ILE A 309 -17.82 13.83 -13.13
CA ILE A 309 -16.66 14.35 -13.85
C ILE A 309 -16.47 15.84 -13.57
N GLU A 310 -17.57 16.60 -13.55
CA GLU A 310 -17.57 18.05 -13.31
C GLU A 310 -17.02 18.35 -11.91
N SER A 311 -17.57 17.70 -10.88
CA SER A 311 -17.09 17.89 -9.50
C SER A 311 -15.64 17.44 -9.31
N ALA A 312 -15.23 16.35 -9.96
CA ALA A 312 -13.84 15.88 -9.91
C ALA A 312 -12.87 16.85 -10.61
N LYS A 313 -13.32 17.57 -11.65
CA LYS A 313 -12.55 18.62 -12.31
C LYS A 313 -12.45 19.87 -11.43
N ASP A 314 -13.56 20.32 -10.85
CA ASP A 314 -13.58 21.43 -9.89
C ASP A 314 -12.66 21.12 -8.70
N ALA A 315 -12.66 19.88 -8.22
CA ALA A 315 -11.78 19.41 -7.16
C ALA A 315 -10.30 19.49 -7.58
N HIS A 316 -9.97 19.08 -8.82
CA HIS A 316 -8.61 19.17 -9.33
C HIS A 316 -8.13 20.61 -9.45
N ASP A 317 -8.95 21.50 -10.02
CA ASP A 317 -8.62 22.92 -10.18
C ASP A 317 -8.42 23.57 -8.81
N PHE A 318 -9.34 23.31 -7.86
CA PHE A 318 -9.25 23.76 -6.47
C PHE A 318 -7.95 23.32 -5.76
N LEU A 319 -7.50 22.09 -6.01
CA LEU A 319 -6.25 21.56 -5.45
C LEU A 319 -5.02 22.19 -6.11
N THR A 320 -5.03 22.29 -7.44
CA THR A 320 -3.91 22.82 -8.23
C THR A 320 -3.65 24.29 -7.94
N GLU A 321 -4.70 25.12 -7.79
CA GLU A 321 -4.59 26.53 -7.38
C GLU A 321 -3.89 26.71 -6.02
N ARG A 322 -4.01 25.71 -5.12
CA ARG A 322 -3.37 25.74 -3.80
C ARG A 322 -1.91 25.30 -3.85
N ILE A 323 -1.41 24.80 -4.97
CA ILE A 323 -0.03 24.37 -5.13
C ILE A 323 0.79 25.53 -5.70
N THR A 324 1.65 26.09 -4.84
CA THR A 324 2.42 27.30 -5.16
C THR A 324 3.79 27.01 -5.78
N THR A 325 4.14 25.73 -5.95
CA THR A 325 5.50 25.34 -6.35
C THR A 325 5.43 24.40 -7.55
N PRO A 326 5.93 24.81 -8.73
CA PRO A 326 5.94 23.98 -9.93
C PRO A 326 6.61 22.62 -9.69
N PHE A 327 7.65 22.56 -8.84
CA PHE A 327 8.32 21.32 -8.47
C PHE A 327 7.47 20.27 -7.76
N SER A 328 6.29 20.65 -7.24
CA SER A 328 5.32 19.71 -6.67
C SER A 328 4.42 19.10 -7.74
N ILE A 329 4.39 19.63 -8.96
CA ILE A 329 3.58 19.13 -10.08
C ILE A 329 4.54 18.67 -11.18
N LEU A 330 4.60 17.37 -11.41
CA LEU A 330 5.46 16.77 -12.41
C LEU A 330 4.62 16.29 -13.59
N THR A 331 4.99 16.70 -14.79
CA THR A 331 4.39 16.16 -16.01
C THR A 331 5.14 14.91 -16.43
N ILE A 332 4.41 13.81 -16.67
CA ILE A 332 4.98 12.49 -16.93
C ILE A 332 4.34 11.88 -18.17
N LYS A 333 5.16 11.57 -19.16
CA LYS A 333 4.74 10.81 -20.33
C LYS A 333 4.95 9.31 -20.10
N GLY A 334 3.88 8.52 -20.21
CA GLY A 334 3.97 7.07 -20.04
C GLY A 334 4.70 6.40 -21.21
N LYS A 335 5.42 5.31 -20.90
CA LYS A 335 6.21 4.50 -21.84
C LYS A 335 5.71 3.06 -21.94
N HIS A 336 4.74 2.68 -21.10
CA HIS A 336 4.30 1.31 -21.10
C HIS A 336 3.35 1.02 -22.26
N ARG A 337 3.84 0.23 -23.22
CA ARG A 337 3.00 -0.44 -24.20
C ARG A 337 2.35 -1.65 -23.53
N ALA A 338 1.02 -1.70 -23.54
CA ALA A 338 0.33 -2.95 -23.25
C ALA A 338 0.86 -4.01 -24.21
N GLN A 339 1.26 -5.18 -23.70
CA GLN A 339 1.49 -6.34 -24.56
C GLN A 339 0.18 -6.57 -25.31
N GLN A 340 0.21 -6.43 -26.64
CA GLN A 340 -0.90 -6.87 -27.47
C GLN A 340 -1.13 -8.35 -27.11
N LYS A 341 -2.34 -8.68 -26.66
CA LYS A 341 -2.75 -10.09 -26.67
C LYS A 341 -2.49 -10.56 -28.09
N ARG A 342 -1.62 -11.57 -28.27
CA ARG A 342 -1.60 -12.29 -29.55
C ARG A 342 -3.05 -12.68 -29.82
N PRO A 343 -3.57 -12.49 -31.06
CA PRO A 343 -4.83 -13.13 -31.43
C PRO A 343 -4.71 -14.58 -30.99
N ALA A 344 -5.69 -15.08 -30.24
CA ALA A 344 -5.71 -16.48 -29.92
C ALA A 344 -5.68 -17.22 -31.26
N ASP A 345 -4.57 -17.88 -31.59
CA ASP A 345 -4.57 -18.89 -32.62
C ASP A 345 -5.72 -19.81 -32.24
N ALA A 346 -6.68 -19.96 -33.16
CA ALA A 346 -7.80 -20.87 -33.04
C ALA A 346 -7.25 -22.31 -33.06
N ALA A 347 -6.52 -22.69 -32.02
CA ALA A 347 -6.13 -24.05 -31.74
C ALA A 347 -7.34 -24.70 -31.08
N VAL A 348 -8.02 -25.50 -31.91
CA VAL A 348 -9.02 -26.52 -31.58
C VAL A 348 -8.95 -26.91 -30.10
N ALA A 349 -9.91 -26.41 -29.31
CA ALA A 349 -10.09 -26.84 -27.94
C ALA A 349 -10.46 -28.33 -27.95
N ALA A 350 -9.52 -29.18 -27.52
CA ALA A 350 -9.84 -30.56 -27.21
C ALA A 350 -10.91 -30.58 -26.10
N PRO A 351 -11.97 -31.40 -26.22
CA PRO A 351 -13.06 -31.39 -25.25
C PRO A 351 -12.55 -31.89 -23.90
N ILE A 352 -12.58 -31.01 -22.91
CA ILE A 352 -12.35 -31.35 -21.51
C ILE A 352 -13.58 -32.14 -21.05
N ASN A 353 -13.40 -33.45 -20.82
CA ASN A 353 -14.40 -34.30 -20.19
C ASN A 353 -14.65 -33.81 -18.76
N THR A 354 -15.74 -33.07 -18.56
CA THR A 354 -16.32 -32.84 -17.25
C THR A 354 -17.01 -34.13 -16.80
N LEU A 355 -16.38 -34.85 -15.87
CA LEU A 355 -17.04 -35.90 -15.09
C LEU A 355 -18.09 -35.24 -14.19
N SER A 356 -19.30 -35.07 -14.71
CA SER A 356 -20.50 -34.81 -13.89
C SER A 356 -20.87 -36.12 -13.20
N GLY A 357 -20.65 -36.13 -11.88
CA GLY A 357 -21.10 -37.21 -11.01
C GLY A 357 -22.63 -37.33 -11.02
N GLY A 358 -23.09 -38.58 -11.01
CA GLY A 358 -24.38 -38.96 -10.45
C GLY A 358 -25.56 -39.00 -11.43
N MET A 359 -25.68 -40.07 -12.22
CA MET A 359 -26.98 -40.64 -12.58
C MET A 359 -26.85 -42.13 -12.89
N VAL A 360 -27.23 -42.95 -11.91
CA VAL A 360 -27.40 -44.40 -12.07
C VAL A 360 -28.59 -44.65 -12.98
N ARG A 361 -28.37 -45.09 -14.22
CA ARG A 361 -29.45 -45.61 -15.08
C ARG A 361 -29.77 -47.05 -14.68
N LYS A 362 -31.02 -47.26 -14.23
CA LYS A 362 -31.63 -48.56 -13.96
C LYS A 362 -31.70 -49.37 -15.27
N LYS A 363 -31.14 -50.59 -15.30
CA LYS A 363 -31.24 -51.52 -16.44
C LYS A 363 -32.70 -51.95 -16.65
N ALA A 364 -33.20 -51.83 -17.88
CA ALA A 364 -34.45 -52.45 -18.30
C ALA A 364 -34.26 -53.97 -18.44
N LYS A 365 -35.25 -54.73 -17.96
CA LYS A 365 -35.32 -56.20 -17.96
C LYS A 365 -35.62 -56.68 -19.39
N LYS A 366 -34.80 -57.58 -19.94
CA LYS A 366 -35.11 -58.30 -21.19
C LYS A 366 -36.27 -59.27 -20.92
N THR A 367 -37.34 -59.17 -21.69
CA THR A 367 -38.31 -60.25 -21.88
C THR A 367 -37.75 -61.23 -22.91
N SER A 368 -37.69 -62.50 -22.54
CA SER A 368 -37.53 -63.63 -23.46
C SER A 368 -38.79 -64.48 -23.33
N SER A 369 -39.45 -64.73 -24.47
CA SER A 369 -40.50 -65.74 -24.75
C SER A 369 -41.68 -65.80 -23.80
#